data_AF-A0A9W3SZ70-F1
#
_entry.id   AF-A0A9W3SZ70-F1
#
_cell.length_a   1.000
_cell.length_b   1.000
_cell.length_c   1.000
_cell.angle_alpha   90.00
_cell.angle_beta   90.00
_cell.angle_gamma   90.00
#
_symmetry.space_group_name_H-M   'P 1'
#
loop_
_entity.id
_entity.type
_entity.pdbx_description
1 polymer ?
#
loop_
_entity_poly.entity_id
_entity_poly.type
_entity_poly.pdbx_seq_one_letter_code
_entity_poly.pdbx_strand_id
1 'polypeptide(L)'
;MGAVTVIRVGGFLARNWKKVVAVILGFFGIIFFVIAGIGGQQSPSIPFSGDGKGGKANVSPEVRKWEPVVRQYAQEFGVADYVELMLAQMDAESGGRGLDPMQSSGATRFSISV
;
A
#
# COMPACT_ATOMS: atom_id res chain seq x y z
N MET A 1 -2.89 26.84 -47.21
CA MET A 1 -3.59 27.42 -46.04
C MET A 1 -3.07 26.92 -44.68
N GLY A 2 -2.35 25.79 -44.58
CA GLY A 2 -1.93 25.23 -43.28
C GLY A 2 -0.77 25.95 -42.55
N ALA A 3 0.23 26.48 -43.27
CA ALA A 3 1.43 27.06 -42.63
C ALA A 3 1.12 28.31 -41.78
N VAL A 4 0.21 29.17 -42.24
CA VAL A 4 -0.16 30.40 -41.53
C VAL A 4 -0.90 30.09 -40.22
N THR A 5 -1.70 29.03 -40.20
CA THR A 5 -2.42 28.60 -38.99
C THR A 5 -1.47 28.04 -37.93
N VAL A 6 -0.48 27.23 -38.33
CA VAL A 6 0.52 26.66 -37.41
C VAL A 6 1.38 27.76 -36.78
N ILE A 7 1.82 28.75 -37.57
CA ILE A 7 2.62 29.89 -37.07
C ILE A 7 1.79 30.75 -36.10
N ARG A 8 0.50 30.97 -36.39
CA ARG A 8 -0.40 31.74 -35.52
C ARG A 8 -0.70 31.01 -34.20
N VAL A 9 -0.87 29.69 -34.23
CA VAL A 9 -1.09 28.87 -33.04
C VAL A 9 0.17 28.80 -32.17
N GLY A 10 1.34 28.57 -32.78
CA GLY A 10 2.63 28.54 -32.06
C GLY A 10 2.95 29.88 -31.39
N GLY A 11 2.73 31.00 -32.09
CA GLY A 11 2.91 32.34 -31.53
C GLY A 11 1.91 32.69 -30.42
N PHE A 12 0.66 32.20 -30.51
CA PHE A 12 -0.35 32.40 -29.48
C PHE A 12 -0.04 31.62 -28.20
N LEU A 13 0.46 30.38 -28.35
CA LEU A 13 0.85 29.52 -27.23
C LEU A 13 2.08 30.09 -26.51
N ALA A 14 3.10 30.53 -27.26
CA ALA A 14 4.30 31.16 -26.70
C ALA A 14 4.00 32.50 -26.01
N ARG A 15 3.04 33.28 -26.54
CA ARG A 15 2.67 34.58 -25.95
C ARG A 15 1.83 34.44 -24.67
N ASN A 16 0.97 33.43 -24.59
CA ASN A 16 0.05 33.23 -23.46
C ASN A 16 0.42 32.03 -22.57
N TRP A 17 1.63 31.49 -22.69
CA TRP A 17 2.08 30.25 -22.03
C TRP A 17 1.78 30.19 -20.52
N LYS A 18 1.97 31.29 -19.79
CA LYS A 18 1.66 31.38 -18.35
C LYS A 18 0.17 31.11 -18.05
N LYS A 19 -0.73 31.62 -18.89
CA LYS A 19 -2.17 31.40 -18.75
C LYS A 19 -2.55 29.96 -19.10
N VAL A 20 -1.90 29.40 -20.12
CA VAL A 20 -2.10 28.00 -20.53
C VAL A 20 -1.66 27.05 -19.41
N VAL A 21 -0.48 27.29 -18.82
CA VAL A 21 -0.01 26.52 -17.66
C VAL A 21 -0.94 26.68 -16.45
N ALA A 22 -1.43 27.88 -16.17
CA ALA A 22 -2.38 28.11 -15.08
C ALA A 22 -3.72 27.37 -15.28
N VAL A 23 -4.23 27.32 -16.51
CA VAL A 23 -5.46 26.57 -16.84
C VAL A 23 -5.23 25.06 -16.71
N ILE A 24 -4.09 24.56 -17.18
CA ILE A 24 -3.75 23.14 -17.07
C ILE A 24 -3.59 22.74 -15.60
N LEU A 25 -2.84 23.50 -14.80
CA LEU A 25 -2.66 23.24 -13.36
C LEU A 25 -3.99 23.32 -12.60
N GLY A 26 -4.83 24.30 -12.91
CA GLY A 26 -6.17 24.41 -12.32
C GLY A 26 -7.05 23.21 -12.66
N PHE A 27 -7.03 22.74 -13.90
CA PHE A 27 -7.78 21.57 -14.33
C PHE A 27 -7.32 20.29 -13.62
N PHE A 28 -6.01 20.06 -13.52
CA PHE A 28 -5.46 18.93 -12.77
C PHE A 28 -5.75 19.04 -11.26
N GLY A 29 -5.71 20.24 -10.69
CA GLY A 29 -6.06 20.48 -9.29
C GLY A 29 -7.53 20.16 -8.97
N ILE A 30 -8.44 20.51 -9.87
CA ILE A 30 -9.87 20.18 -9.73
C ILE A 30 -10.09 18.68 -9.83
N ILE A 31 -9.45 18.00 -10.79
CA ILE A 31 -9.53 16.54 -10.92
C ILE A 31 -9.01 15.85 -9.65
N PHE A 32 -7.86 16.31 -9.12
CA PHE A 32 -7.33 15.80 -7.86
C PHE A 32 -8.32 15.99 -6.71
N PHE A 33 -8.94 17.16 -6.60
CA PHE A 33 -9.92 17.45 -5.55
C PHE A 33 -11.19 16.60 -5.68
N VAL A 34 -11.63 16.28 -6.90
CA VAL A 34 -12.79 15.40 -7.13
C VAL A 34 -12.46 13.95 -6.76
N ILE A 35 -11.28 13.45 -7.15
CA ILE A 35 -10.81 12.11 -6.79
C ILE A 35 -10.62 12.00 -5.27
N ALA A 36 -9.99 13.00 -4.65
CA ALA A 36 -9.79 13.06 -3.21
C ALA A 36 -11.10 13.27 -2.44
N GLY A 37 -12.07 14.02 -3.00
CA GLY A 37 -13.35 14.29 -2.36
C GLY A 37 -14.34 13.11 -2.44
N ILE A 38 -14.28 12.32 -3.51
CA ILE A 38 -15.13 11.14 -3.69
C ILE A 38 -14.47 9.87 -3.10
N GLY A 39 -13.13 9.80 -3.08
CA GLY A 39 -12.36 8.71 -2.46
C GLY A 39 -11.91 8.96 -1.01
N GLY A 40 -12.06 10.17 -0.48
CA GLY A 40 -11.48 10.62 0.79
C GLY A 40 -12.38 10.45 2.01
N GLN A 41 -12.80 9.23 2.27
CA GLN A 41 -12.99 8.74 3.65
C GLN A 41 -11.83 7.80 3.98
N GLN A 42 -10.60 8.21 3.65
CA GLN A 42 -9.39 7.58 4.18
C GLN A 42 -8.49 8.72 4.64
N SER A 43 -8.51 8.93 5.95
CA SER A 43 -7.54 9.73 6.67
C SER A 43 -6.14 9.43 6.12
N PRO A 44 -5.26 10.43 5.95
CA PRO A 44 -3.85 10.15 5.75
C PRO A 44 -3.28 9.67 7.09
N SER A 45 -3.64 8.46 7.52
CA SER A 45 -2.90 7.75 8.55
C SER A 45 -1.66 7.20 7.88
N ILE A 46 -0.60 8.00 7.87
CA ILE A 46 0.76 7.47 7.76
C ILE A 46 1.30 7.33 9.19
N PRO A 47 1.09 6.21 9.89
CA PRO A 47 1.96 5.82 10.98
C PRO A 47 2.92 4.76 10.44
N PHE A 48 3.84 5.15 9.55
CA PHE A 48 5.08 4.40 9.42
C PHE A 48 6.04 4.96 10.47
N SER A 49 5.76 4.65 11.74
CA SER A 49 6.78 4.73 12.78
C SER A 49 7.58 3.43 12.68
N GLY A 50 8.68 3.50 11.94
CA GLY A 50 9.66 2.44 11.77
C GLY A 50 10.51 2.19 13.02
N ASP A 51 9.87 2.07 14.18
CA ASP A 51 10.45 1.40 15.33
C ASP A 51 9.77 0.04 15.36
N GLY A 52 10.51 -1.04 15.06
CA GLY A 52 10.03 -2.42 15.07
C GLY A 52 9.61 -2.93 16.47
N LYS A 53 9.07 -2.05 17.31
CA LYS A 53 8.57 -2.28 18.65
C LYS A 53 7.14 -1.75 18.77
N GLY A 54 6.19 -2.66 18.54
CA GLY A 54 4.96 -2.70 19.32
C GLY A 54 3.84 -1.76 18.89
N GLY A 55 3.16 -2.11 17.81
CA GLY A 55 1.72 -1.86 17.66
C GLY A 55 0.99 -3.21 17.59
N LYS A 56 -0.20 -3.33 18.18
CA LYS A 56 -1.07 -4.49 17.93
C LYS A 56 -1.39 -4.50 16.43
N ALA A 57 -1.02 -5.57 15.75
CA ALA A 57 -1.37 -5.73 14.35
C ALA A 57 -2.90 -5.80 14.24
N ASN A 58 -3.47 -4.99 13.34
CA ASN A 58 -4.89 -5.02 13.02
C ASN A 58 -5.19 -6.23 12.12
N VAL A 59 -5.18 -7.42 12.71
CA VAL A 59 -5.41 -8.71 12.03
C VAL A 59 -6.85 -9.17 12.15
N SER A 60 -7.32 -9.94 11.17
CA SER A 60 -8.64 -10.59 11.17
C SER A 60 -8.91 -11.37 12.47
N PRO A 61 -10.17 -11.42 12.97
CA PRO A 61 -10.54 -12.22 14.15
C PRO A 61 -10.16 -13.70 14.04
N GLU A 62 -10.04 -14.21 12.81
CA GLU A 62 -9.68 -15.59 12.53
C GLU A 62 -8.18 -15.86 12.79
N VAL A 63 -7.31 -14.92 12.41
CA VAL A 63 -5.87 -14.95 12.72
C VAL A 63 -5.62 -14.78 14.22
N ARG A 64 -6.39 -13.92 14.89
CA ARG A 64 -6.22 -13.67 16.33
C ARG A 64 -6.44 -14.93 17.19
N LYS A 65 -7.19 -15.93 16.70
CA LYS A 65 -7.32 -17.23 17.37
C LYS A 65 -6.00 -18.01 17.46
N TRP A 66 -5.06 -17.74 16.57
CA TRP A 66 -3.75 -18.36 16.52
C TRP A 66 -2.70 -17.66 17.39
N GLU A 67 -3.00 -16.46 17.91
CA GLU A 67 -2.13 -15.71 18.83
C GLU A 67 -1.55 -16.55 19.99
N PRO A 68 -2.32 -17.35 20.74
CA PRO A 68 -1.75 -18.15 21.83
C PRO A 68 -0.74 -19.19 21.34
N VAL A 69 -0.99 -19.81 20.18
CA VAL A 69 -0.12 -20.84 19.59
C VAL A 69 1.16 -20.21 19.06
N VAL A 70 1.03 -19.10 18.31
CA VAL A 70 2.17 -18.36 17.76
C VAL A 70 3.04 -17.80 18.89
N ARG A 71 2.44 -17.28 19.98
CA ARG A 71 3.20 -16.77 21.13
C ARG A 71 3.96 -17.88 21.85
N GLN A 72 3.38 -19.07 22.00
CA GLN A 72 4.06 -20.21 22.62
C GLN A 72 5.32 -20.60 21.82
N TYR A 73 5.21 -20.78 20.51
CA TYR A 73 6.36 -21.08 19.66
C TYR A 73 7.35 -19.93 19.59
N ALA A 74 6.87 -18.68 19.51
CA ALA A 74 7.74 -17.52 19.48
C ALA A 74 8.57 -17.37 20.77
N GLN A 75 8.03 -17.75 21.93
CA GLN A 75 8.79 -17.80 23.18
C GLN A 75 9.85 -18.90 23.17
N GLU A 76 9.54 -20.08 22.63
CA GLU A 76 10.49 -21.19 22.49
C GLU A 76 11.69 -20.81 21.61
N PHE A 77 11.46 -20.06 20.53
CA PHE A 77 12.50 -19.58 19.63
C PHE A 77 13.08 -18.20 20.03
N GLY A 78 12.68 -17.63 21.18
CA GLY A 78 13.20 -16.34 21.66
C GLY A 78 12.81 -15.12 20.81
N VAL A 79 11.77 -15.24 19.98
CA VAL A 79 11.26 -14.23 19.04
C VAL A 79 9.88 -13.69 19.44
N ALA A 80 9.56 -13.69 20.74
CA ALA A 80 8.27 -13.26 21.28
C ALA A 80 7.89 -11.80 20.92
N ASP A 81 8.89 -10.93 20.68
CA ASP A 81 8.69 -9.54 20.24
C ASP A 81 8.11 -9.45 18.81
N TYR A 82 8.20 -10.53 18.02
CA TYR A 82 7.78 -10.59 16.63
C TYR A 82 6.41 -11.27 16.42
N VAL A 83 5.69 -11.61 17.50
CA VAL A 83 4.38 -12.28 17.42
C VAL A 83 3.38 -11.48 16.59
N GLU A 84 3.35 -10.15 16.75
CA GLU A 84 2.45 -9.29 15.97
C GLU A 84 2.80 -9.30 14.47
N LEU A 85 4.09 -9.42 14.12
CA LEU A 85 4.53 -9.56 12.72
C LEU A 85 4.15 -10.94 12.15
N MET A 86 4.29 -12.01 12.94
CA MET A 86 3.88 -13.36 12.53
C MET A 86 2.38 -13.45 12.29
N LEU A 87 1.57 -12.81 13.14
CA LEU A 87 0.12 -12.72 12.96
C LEU A 87 -0.23 -11.88 11.73
N ALA A 88 0.45 -10.74 11.51
CA ALA A 88 0.24 -9.95 10.31
C ALA A 88 0.56 -10.75 9.03
N GLN A 89 1.64 -11.53 9.03
CA GLN A 89 1.98 -12.43 7.92
C GLN A 89 0.90 -13.48 7.70
N MET A 90 0.42 -14.12 8.78
CA MET A 90 -0.65 -15.11 8.70
C MET A 90 -1.96 -14.52 8.13
N ASP A 91 -2.25 -13.25 8.41
CA ASP A 91 -3.38 -12.52 7.84
C ASP A 91 -3.19 -12.24 6.34
N ALA A 92 -1.96 -11.91 5.93
CA ALA A 92 -1.62 -11.65 4.53
C ALA A 92 -1.66 -12.91 3.66
N GLU A 93 -1.20 -14.06 4.17
CA GLU A 93 -1.11 -15.30 3.39
C GLU A 93 -2.46 -16.00 3.23
N SER A 94 -3.18 -16.18 4.34
CA SER A 94 -4.43 -16.96 4.34
C SER A 94 -5.60 -16.26 5.03
N GLY A 95 -5.36 -15.13 5.69
CA GLY A 95 -6.34 -14.57 6.61
C GLY A 95 -6.61 -15.48 7.82
N GLY A 96 -5.69 -16.40 8.15
CA GLY A 96 -5.84 -17.39 9.22
C GLY A 96 -6.75 -18.57 8.87
N ARG A 97 -7.02 -18.80 7.57
CA ARG A 97 -7.97 -19.81 7.06
C ARG A 97 -7.27 -21.03 6.49
N GLY A 98 -7.88 -22.20 6.67
CA GLY A 98 -7.41 -23.47 6.09
C GLY A 98 -6.43 -24.23 6.98
N LEU A 99 -5.88 -25.32 6.43
CA LEU A 99 -4.94 -26.22 7.11
C LEU A 99 -3.48 -25.72 7.08
N ASP A 100 -3.21 -24.69 6.28
CA ASP A 100 -1.89 -24.05 6.19
C ASP A 100 -2.02 -22.52 6.33
N PRO A 101 -2.28 -22.01 7.55
CA PRO A 101 -2.55 -20.59 7.79
C PRO A 101 -1.40 -19.65 7.39
N MET A 102 -0.17 -20.17 7.27
CA MET A 102 1.00 -19.41 6.86
C MET A 102 1.53 -19.82 5.48
N GLN A 103 0.77 -20.62 4.73
CA GLN A 103 1.16 -21.18 3.43
C GLN A 103 2.58 -21.81 3.42
N SER A 104 2.98 -22.44 4.53
CA SER A 104 4.30 -23.02 4.76
C SER A 104 4.58 -24.31 3.99
N SER A 105 3.54 -24.99 3.48
CA SER A 105 3.65 -26.24 2.73
C SER A 105 4.41 -26.12 1.40
N GLY A 106 4.48 -24.91 0.83
CA GLY A 106 5.27 -24.61 -0.36
C GLY A 106 6.79 -24.51 -0.10
N ALA A 107 7.20 -24.22 1.14
CA ALA A 107 8.61 -24.07 1.49
C ALA A 107 9.37 -25.41 1.36
N THR A 108 8.71 -26.53 1.66
CA THR A 108 9.29 -27.88 1.49
C THR A 108 9.49 -28.24 0.00
N ARG A 109 8.75 -27.61 -0.92
CA ARG A 109 8.85 -27.86 -2.37
C ARG A 109 9.99 -27.08 -3.05
N PHE A 110 10.55 -26.07 -2.39
CA PHE A 110 11.79 -25.40 -2.77
C PHE A 110 13.02 -25.94 -2.00
N SER A 111 13.00 -27.23 -1.65
CA SER A 111 14.21 -27.95 -1.28
C SER A 111 15.12 -28.06 -2.52
N ILE A 112 15.97 -27.05 -2.64
CA ILE A 112 17.32 -27.04 -3.21
C ILE A 112 17.70 -28.36 -3.89
N SER A 113 17.62 -28.37 -5.22
CA SER A 113 18.48 -29.21 -6.05
C SER A 113 19.90 -28.64 -5.97
N VAL A 114 20.66 -29.08 -4.97
CA VAL A 114 22.13 -29.04 -4.96
C VAL A 114 22.60 -30.46 -4.71
#